data_AF-A0A284QKC7-F1
#
_entry.id   AF-A0A284QKC7-F1
#
_cell.length_a   1.000
_cell.length_b   1.000
_cell.length_c   1.000
_cell.angle_alpha   90.00
_cell.angle_beta   90.00
_cell.angle_gamma   90.00
#
_symmetry.space_group_name_H-M   'P 1'
#
loop_
_entity.id
_entity.type
_entity.pdbx_description
1 polymer ?
#
loop_
_entity_poly.entity_id
_entity_poly.type
_entity_poly.pdbx_seq_one_letter_code
_entity_poly.pdbx_strand_id
1 'polypeptide(L)'
;MRAIEEQHRREEAERKAQAERLKREREAAQRAARLAEQLERERQAQAESLRKEQEAAQRAAQLAEQLERERQAQAERIRVQQEEAQRAAENTRRLEREMQEQMEIARREHEAAQRAAAAANELQEQVRKKEEEAKKAIGEQKAMEAKETYEATKLRFYQEGKFHLAVAGISGTGKSSLINAFRGIWDDDEGAAMTDIVESTSVVTSYPDPDPANPLIWFDVPGSGTLACSDWTYFNDQGLYIFDAIIILFNDRFTATDIAILKNCARYNIPTYIVRSKSDIHIDNIIKKKTREAGAKANPAEILSDAYKEYLTRTQESVRLNLMKNDPPIKSQKMYAVSRDTLTMVVREEPLEGMLVLNESELLRDILQDGYSRRFEKSYGTMSDLIKKTGMGIIRFIAS
;
A
#
# COMPACT_ATOMS: atom_id res chain seq x y z
N MET A 1 121.22 22.32 146.78
CA MET A 1 120.47 21.54 145.78
C MET A 1 119.46 22.44 145.07
N ARG A 2 119.89 23.23 144.07
CA ARG A 2 119.01 24.04 143.19
C ARG A 2 119.57 24.28 141.77
N ALA A 3 120.76 23.76 141.43
CA ALA A 3 121.43 24.04 140.15
C ALA A 3 121.41 22.86 139.13
N ILE A 4 121.01 21.64 139.54
CA ILE A 4 120.98 20.44 138.66
C ILE A 4 119.63 20.28 137.94
N GLU A 5 118.55 20.87 138.46
CA GLU A 5 117.20 20.78 137.88
C GLU A 5 117.00 21.67 136.63
N GLU A 6 117.83 22.69 136.44
CA GLU A 6 117.68 23.64 135.33
C GLU A 6 118.31 23.14 134.02
N GLN A 7 119.29 22.23 134.11
CA GLN A 7 119.98 21.68 132.94
C GLN A 7 119.17 20.58 132.22
N HIS A 8 118.43 19.76 132.96
CA HIS A 8 117.62 18.67 132.40
C HIS A 8 116.38 19.16 131.62
N ARG A 9 115.88 20.37 131.93
CA ARG A 9 114.75 20.97 131.18
C ARG A 9 115.14 21.47 129.78
N ARG A 10 116.42 21.77 129.52
CA ARG A 10 116.85 22.26 128.20
C ARG A 10 117.01 21.15 127.16
N GLU A 11 117.56 19.99 127.53
CA GLU A 11 117.72 18.86 126.58
C GLU A 11 116.38 18.23 126.17
N GLU A 12 115.39 18.20 127.07
CA GLU A 12 114.06 17.66 126.75
C GLU A 12 113.28 18.55 125.77
N ALA A 13 113.54 19.86 125.79
CA ALA A 13 112.90 20.82 124.88
C ALA A 13 113.43 20.69 123.44
N GLU A 14 114.74 20.44 123.26
CA GLU A 14 115.35 20.32 121.93
C GLU A 14 114.93 19.02 121.20
N ARG A 15 114.85 17.88 121.89
CA ARG A 15 114.36 16.62 121.30
C ARG A 15 112.92 16.71 120.81
N LYS A 16 112.06 17.43 121.55
CA LYS A 16 110.65 17.62 121.18
C LYS A 16 110.50 18.46 119.91
N ALA A 17 111.31 19.51 119.75
CA ALA A 17 111.29 20.37 118.58
C ALA A 17 111.72 19.65 117.29
N GLN A 18 112.71 18.73 117.38
CA GLN A 18 113.23 18.02 116.22
C GLN A 18 112.24 16.96 115.69
N ALA A 19 111.51 16.27 116.58
CA ALA A 19 110.47 15.32 116.20
C ALA A 19 109.25 15.98 115.52
N GLU A 20 108.89 17.20 115.95
CA GLU A 20 107.77 17.93 115.37
C GLU A 20 108.05 18.42 113.94
N ARG A 21 109.32 18.77 113.64
CA ARG A 21 109.74 19.26 112.31
C ARG A 21 109.64 18.16 111.24
N LEU A 22 110.14 16.97 111.56
CA LEU A 22 110.10 15.78 110.67
C LEU A 22 108.67 15.33 110.34
N LYS A 23 107.74 15.47 111.29
CA LYS A 23 106.33 15.13 111.07
C LYS A 23 105.66 16.09 110.06
N ARG A 24 105.96 17.38 110.16
CA ARG A 24 105.40 18.41 109.25
C ARG A 24 105.90 18.25 107.81
N GLU A 25 107.17 17.89 107.60
CA GLU A 25 107.70 17.65 106.25
C GLU A 25 107.05 16.44 105.56
N ARG A 26 106.83 15.35 106.30
CA ARG A 26 106.21 14.13 105.74
C ARG A 26 104.73 14.35 105.38
N GLU A 27 104.01 15.13 106.18
CA GLU A 27 102.63 15.52 105.88
C GLU A 27 102.55 16.48 104.68
N ALA A 28 103.53 17.37 104.50
CA ALA A 28 103.59 18.27 103.33
C ALA A 28 103.84 17.50 102.02
N ALA A 29 104.76 16.53 102.02
CA ALA A 29 105.06 15.71 100.85
C ALA A 29 103.87 14.85 100.40
N GLN A 30 103.12 14.26 101.34
CA GLN A 30 101.93 13.47 101.01
C GLN A 30 100.78 14.32 100.44
N ARG A 31 100.65 15.59 100.86
CA ARG A 31 99.64 16.50 100.29
C ARG A 31 99.98 16.89 98.85
N ALA A 32 101.26 17.14 98.54
CA ALA A 32 101.69 17.50 97.20
C ALA A 32 101.46 16.37 96.18
N ALA A 33 101.73 15.11 96.54
CA ALA A 33 101.52 13.97 95.65
C ALA A 33 100.05 13.75 95.27
N ARG A 34 99.11 13.91 96.23
CA ARG A 34 97.67 13.76 95.95
C ARG A 34 97.15 14.85 95.02
N LEU A 35 97.67 16.07 95.14
CA LEU A 35 97.24 17.20 94.32
C LEU A 35 97.64 17.01 92.84
N ALA A 36 98.84 16.46 92.61
CA ALA A 36 99.34 16.18 91.25
C ALA A 36 98.51 15.10 90.54
N GLU A 37 98.15 14.02 91.23
CA GLU A 37 97.31 12.95 90.66
C GLU A 37 95.89 13.47 90.32
N GLN A 38 95.35 14.37 91.14
CA GLN A 38 94.03 14.96 90.93
C GLN A 38 94.00 15.83 89.66
N LEU A 39 95.03 16.67 89.46
CA LEU A 39 95.17 17.53 88.28
C LEU A 39 95.29 16.73 86.97
N GLU A 40 95.98 15.60 86.98
CA GLU A 40 96.17 14.79 85.78
C GLU A 40 94.87 14.10 85.34
N ARG A 41 94.06 13.64 86.29
CA ARG A 41 92.72 13.08 86.02
C ARG A 41 91.77 14.14 85.46
N GLU A 42 91.80 15.37 85.99
CA GLU A 42 90.98 16.47 85.49
C GLU A 42 91.34 16.82 84.03
N ARG A 43 92.64 16.85 83.69
CA ARG A 43 93.08 17.14 82.32
C ARG A 43 92.65 16.07 81.32
N GLN A 44 92.72 14.79 81.71
CA GLN A 44 92.26 13.69 80.85
C GLN A 44 90.74 13.74 80.64
N ALA A 45 89.97 14.00 81.71
CA ALA A 45 88.51 14.15 81.62
C ALA A 45 88.10 15.34 80.71
N GLN A 46 88.80 16.47 80.80
CA GLN A 46 88.55 17.62 79.93
C GLN A 46 88.85 17.32 78.46
N ALA A 47 89.97 16.65 78.16
CA ALA A 47 90.33 16.29 76.79
C ALA A 47 89.31 15.30 76.16
N GLU A 48 88.82 14.34 76.94
CA GLU A 48 87.81 13.39 76.47
C GLU A 48 86.44 14.06 76.23
N SER A 49 86.06 15.03 77.08
CA SER A 49 84.85 15.83 76.91
C SER A 49 84.86 16.63 75.61
N LEU A 50 85.95 17.34 75.33
CA LEU A 50 86.12 18.12 74.11
C LEU A 50 86.04 17.27 72.84
N ARG A 51 86.61 16.07 72.86
CA ARG A 51 86.55 15.15 71.71
C ARG A 51 85.12 14.66 71.45
N LYS A 52 84.38 14.31 72.51
CA LYS A 52 82.96 13.91 72.39
C LYS A 52 82.10 15.05 71.85
N GLU A 53 82.38 16.27 72.26
CA GLU A 53 81.65 17.46 71.79
C GLU A 53 81.92 17.76 70.31
N GLN A 54 83.18 17.63 69.86
CA GLN A 54 83.52 17.78 68.43
C GLN A 54 82.90 16.69 67.55
N GLU A 55 82.91 15.43 68.00
CA GLU A 55 82.26 14.34 67.27
C GLU A 55 80.73 14.52 67.22
N ALA A 56 80.12 15.02 68.30
CA ALA A 56 78.70 15.36 68.31
C ALA A 56 78.37 16.51 67.34
N ALA A 57 79.20 17.55 67.29
CA ALA A 57 79.03 18.68 66.39
C ALA A 57 79.14 18.26 64.90
N GLN A 58 80.08 17.39 64.56
CA GLN A 58 80.22 16.88 63.18
C GLN A 58 79.02 16.02 62.76
N ARG A 59 78.52 15.16 63.65
CA ARG A 59 77.31 14.36 63.36
C ARG A 59 76.07 15.24 63.19
N ALA A 60 75.94 16.30 63.99
CA ALA A 60 74.85 17.26 63.85
C ALA A 60 74.90 18.01 62.51
N ALA A 61 76.09 18.42 62.06
CA ALA A 61 76.27 19.08 60.77
C ALA A 61 75.90 18.16 59.58
N GLN A 62 76.29 16.89 59.61
CA GLN A 62 75.93 15.92 58.56
C GLN A 62 74.42 15.67 58.49
N LEU A 63 73.76 15.57 59.64
CA LEU A 63 72.30 15.38 59.69
C LEU A 63 71.55 16.59 59.12
N ALA A 64 72.03 17.80 59.41
CA ALA A 64 71.45 19.04 58.88
C ALA A 64 71.57 19.12 57.35
N GLU A 65 72.73 18.78 56.79
CA GLU A 65 72.95 18.75 55.33
C GLU A 65 72.05 17.70 54.65
N GLN A 66 71.88 16.53 55.27
CA GLN A 66 71.00 15.49 54.74
C GLN A 66 69.53 15.94 54.73
N LEU A 67 69.05 16.56 55.81
CA LEU A 67 67.70 17.12 55.89
C LEU A 67 67.45 18.20 54.85
N GLU A 68 68.44 19.05 54.57
CA GLU A 68 68.31 20.09 53.57
C GLU A 68 68.21 19.51 52.14
N ARG A 69 69.00 18.47 51.82
CA ARG A 69 68.91 17.75 50.56
C ARG A 69 67.56 17.04 50.39
N GLU A 70 67.07 16.39 51.44
CA GLU A 70 65.75 15.75 51.42
C GLU A 70 64.63 16.76 51.20
N ARG A 71 64.71 17.93 51.86
CA ARG A 71 63.75 19.03 51.67
C ARG A 71 63.76 19.58 50.25
N GLN A 72 64.94 19.78 49.66
CA GLN A 72 65.06 20.25 48.27
C GLN A 72 64.51 19.22 47.28
N ALA A 73 64.86 17.94 47.44
CA ALA A 73 64.33 16.86 46.60
C ALA A 73 62.80 16.71 46.72
N GLN A 74 62.25 16.90 47.93
CA GLN A 74 60.81 16.88 48.15
C GLN A 74 60.11 18.08 47.48
N ALA A 75 60.69 19.28 47.57
CA ALA A 75 60.16 20.46 46.91
C ALA A 75 60.16 20.33 45.38
N GLU A 76 61.22 19.77 44.80
CA GLU A 76 61.31 19.53 43.36
C GLU A 76 60.26 18.52 42.87
N ARG A 77 60.07 17.41 43.62
CA ARG A 77 59.02 16.42 43.32
C ARG A 77 57.61 17.01 43.33
N ILE A 78 57.30 17.84 44.32
CA ILE A 78 55.99 18.51 44.42
C ILE A 78 55.78 19.43 43.23
N ARG A 79 56.81 20.19 42.82
CA ARG A 79 56.73 21.07 41.66
C ARG A 79 56.45 20.30 40.37
N VAL A 80 57.17 19.21 40.11
CA VAL A 80 56.95 18.38 38.92
C VAL A 80 55.54 17.78 38.91
N GLN A 81 55.07 17.26 40.04
CA GLN A 81 53.70 16.74 40.15
C GLN A 81 52.63 17.82 39.93
N GLN A 82 52.85 19.05 40.40
CA GLN A 82 51.94 20.16 40.17
C GLN A 82 51.91 20.57 38.69
N GLU A 83 53.06 20.64 38.01
CA GLU A 83 53.13 20.94 36.57
C GLU A 83 52.47 19.83 35.73
N GLU A 84 52.66 18.56 36.07
CA GLU A 84 51.97 17.43 35.42
C GLU A 84 50.47 17.46 35.65
N ALA A 85 50.01 17.73 36.88
CA ALA A 85 48.59 17.85 37.21
C ALA A 85 47.93 19.03 36.48
N GLN A 86 48.62 20.15 36.32
CA GLN A 86 48.14 21.30 35.56
C GLN A 86 47.99 20.97 34.06
N ARG A 87 49.00 20.33 33.46
CA ARG A 87 48.94 19.89 32.05
C ARG A 87 47.82 18.88 31.81
N ALA A 88 47.65 17.93 32.74
CA ALA A 88 46.55 16.96 32.67
C ALA A 88 45.18 17.67 32.76
N ALA A 89 45.02 18.63 33.68
CA ALA A 89 43.78 19.40 33.82
C ALA A 89 43.46 20.25 32.57
N GLU A 90 44.47 20.87 31.94
CA GLU A 90 44.30 21.61 30.70
C GLU A 90 43.87 20.72 29.53
N ASN A 91 44.49 19.54 29.38
CA ASN A 91 44.12 18.58 28.35
C ASN A 91 42.69 18.05 28.53
N THR A 92 42.28 17.73 29.76
CA THR A 92 40.90 17.30 30.04
C THR A 92 39.90 18.40 29.69
N ARG A 93 40.16 19.65 30.08
CA ARG A 93 39.31 20.80 29.73
C ARG A 93 39.21 21.02 28.23
N ARG A 94 40.30 20.79 27.49
CA ARG A 94 40.31 20.90 26.03
C ARG A 94 39.42 19.82 25.39
N LEU A 95 39.58 18.56 25.80
CA LEU A 95 38.77 17.45 25.31
C LEU A 95 37.28 17.64 25.64
N GLU A 96 36.94 18.14 26.82
CA GLU A 96 35.56 18.47 27.20
C GLU A 96 34.94 19.53 26.29
N ARG A 97 35.69 20.58 25.93
CA ARG A 97 35.22 21.61 24.99
C ARG A 97 35.02 21.05 23.59
N GLU A 98 35.99 20.30 23.07
CA GLU A 98 35.89 19.67 21.76
C GLU A 98 34.69 18.70 21.70
N MET A 99 34.44 17.95 22.77
CA MET A 99 33.29 17.05 22.87
C MET A 99 31.95 17.80 22.98
N GLN A 100 31.90 18.93 23.70
CA GLN A 100 30.72 19.80 23.77
C GLN A 100 30.40 20.43 22.40
N GLU A 101 31.41 20.92 21.68
CA GLU A 101 31.24 21.47 20.33
C GLU A 101 30.72 20.42 19.35
N GLN A 102 31.29 19.21 19.38
CA GLN A 102 30.82 18.07 18.58
C GLN A 102 29.36 17.69 18.90
N MET A 103 29.00 17.65 20.19
CA MET A 103 27.61 17.37 20.61
C MET A 103 26.64 18.47 20.16
N GLU A 104 27.03 19.74 20.22
CA GLU A 104 26.19 20.84 19.70
C GLU A 104 25.97 20.74 18.19
N ILE A 105 27.01 20.44 17.42
CA ILE A 105 26.92 20.28 15.97
C ILE A 105 25.99 19.11 15.64
N ALA A 106 26.21 17.94 16.25
CA ALA A 106 25.38 16.76 16.05
C ALA A 106 23.91 17.01 16.43
N ARG A 107 23.67 17.75 17.52
CA ARG A 107 22.31 18.13 17.94
C ARG A 107 21.63 19.04 16.91
N ARG A 108 22.34 20.06 16.40
CA ARG A 108 21.78 20.97 15.38
C ARG A 108 21.46 20.24 14.08
N GLU A 109 22.33 19.33 13.64
CA GLU A 109 22.08 18.48 12.47
C GLU A 109 20.87 17.57 12.67
N HIS A 110 20.74 16.95 13.85
CA HIS A 110 19.59 16.12 14.16
C HIS A 110 18.28 16.91 14.18
N GLU A 111 18.25 18.08 14.82
CA GLU A 111 17.09 18.97 14.84
C GLU A 111 16.73 19.52 13.44
N ALA A 112 17.73 19.77 12.59
CA ALA A 112 17.50 20.17 11.20
C ALA A 112 16.93 19.02 10.37
N ALA A 113 17.46 17.81 10.52
CA ALA A 113 16.97 16.61 9.86
C ALA A 113 15.53 16.27 10.28
N GLN A 114 15.21 16.38 11.57
CA GLN A 114 13.85 16.17 12.08
C GLN A 114 12.87 17.21 11.50
N ARG A 115 13.26 18.49 11.42
CA ARG A 115 12.42 19.54 10.81
C ARG A 115 12.22 19.31 9.32
N ALA A 116 13.26 18.91 8.59
CA ALA A 116 13.15 18.56 7.18
C ALA A 116 12.23 17.35 6.95
N ALA A 117 12.32 16.32 7.80
CA ALA A 117 11.44 15.16 7.75
C ALA A 117 9.97 15.51 8.06
N ALA A 118 9.72 16.36 9.07
CA ALA A 118 8.38 16.83 9.38
C ALA A 118 7.77 17.64 8.23
N ALA A 119 8.53 18.58 7.65
CA ALA A 119 8.07 19.38 6.51
C ALA A 119 7.81 18.51 5.27
N ALA A 120 8.64 17.49 5.01
CA ALA A 120 8.42 16.54 3.92
C ALA A 120 7.14 15.72 4.12
N ASN A 121 6.88 15.24 5.34
CA ASN A 121 5.66 14.51 5.66
C ASN A 121 4.40 15.38 5.53
N GLU A 122 4.44 16.63 5.99
CA GLU A 122 3.32 17.57 5.82
C GLU A 122 3.04 17.86 4.34
N LEU A 123 4.08 18.07 3.53
CA LEU A 123 3.93 18.27 2.09
C LEU A 123 3.34 17.04 1.40
N GLN A 124 3.81 15.84 1.74
CA GLN A 124 3.24 14.59 1.23
C GLN A 124 1.76 14.44 1.58
N GLU A 125 1.38 14.76 2.82
CA GLU A 125 -0.02 14.67 3.26
C GLU A 125 -0.90 15.69 2.52
N GLN A 126 -0.40 16.90 2.26
CA GLN A 126 -1.10 17.89 1.45
C GLN A 126 -1.26 17.46 -0.01
N VAL A 127 -0.21 16.88 -0.61
CA VAL A 127 -0.28 16.34 -1.97
C VAL A 127 -1.32 15.22 -2.04
N ARG A 128 -1.29 14.27 -1.10
CA ARG A 128 -2.26 13.17 -1.04
C ARG A 128 -3.70 13.69 -0.94
N LYS A 129 -3.98 14.66 -0.06
CA LYS A 129 -5.31 15.25 0.08
C LYS A 129 -5.77 15.93 -1.21
N LYS A 130 -4.90 16.72 -1.86
CA LYS A 130 -5.22 17.37 -3.13
C LYS A 130 -5.46 16.37 -4.26
N GLU A 131 -4.70 15.27 -4.31
CA GLU A 131 -4.92 14.20 -5.28
C GLU A 131 -6.25 13.47 -5.07
N GLU A 132 -6.64 13.22 -3.81
CA GLU A 132 -7.95 12.63 -3.48
C GLU A 132 -9.09 13.57 -3.86
N GLU A 133 -8.99 14.86 -3.52
CA GLU A 133 -9.97 15.88 -3.90
C GLU A 133 -10.10 16.00 -5.42
N ALA A 134 -8.97 16.02 -6.15
CA ALA A 134 -8.96 16.07 -7.61
C ALA A 134 -9.60 14.82 -8.23
N LYS A 135 -9.29 13.61 -7.70
CA LYS A 135 -9.93 12.37 -8.15
C LYS A 135 -11.44 12.38 -7.91
N LYS A 136 -11.88 12.92 -6.77
CA LYS A 136 -13.29 13.02 -6.42
C LYS A 136 -14.03 14.01 -7.32
N ALA A 137 -13.45 15.20 -7.55
CA ALA A 137 -14.00 16.20 -8.47
C ALA A 137 -14.09 15.69 -9.91
N ILE A 138 -13.05 15.00 -10.41
CA ILE A 138 -13.09 14.35 -11.73
C ILE A 138 -14.18 13.27 -11.78
N GLY A 139 -14.31 12.47 -10.71
CA GLY A 139 -15.35 11.45 -10.61
C GLY A 139 -16.77 12.05 -10.63
N GLU A 140 -17.00 13.12 -9.88
CA GLU A 140 -18.27 13.84 -9.82
C GLU A 140 -18.61 14.53 -11.14
N GLN A 141 -17.62 15.16 -11.80
CA GLN A 141 -17.80 15.75 -13.13
C GLN A 141 -18.17 14.67 -14.16
N LYS A 142 -17.44 13.55 -14.19
CA LYS A 142 -17.76 12.42 -15.09
C LYS A 142 -19.14 11.83 -14.79
N ALA A 143 -19.55 11.78 -13.53
CA ALA A 143 -20.89 11.31 -13.16
C ALA A 143 -21.99 12.27 -13.61
N MET A 144 -21.75 13.59 -13.53
CA MET A 144 -22.67 14.61 -14.05
C MET A 144 -22.78 14.52 -15.57
N GLU A 145 -21.66 14.46 -16.28
CA GLU A 145 -21.62 14.29 -17.75
C GLU A 145 -22.30 12.98 -18.19
N ALA A 146 -22.05 11.88 -17.47
CA ALA A 146 -22.72 10.60 -17.70
C ALA A 146 -24.24 10.69 -17.45
N LYS A 147 -24.68 11.45 -16.44
CA LYS A 147 -26.10 11.65 -16.15
C LYS A 147 -26.77 12.52 -17.21
N GLU A 148 -26.11 13.59 -17.65
CA GLU A 148 -26.63 14.48 -18.69
C GLU A 148 -26.74 13.75 -20.03
N THR A 149 -25.70 12.98 -20.41
CA THR A 149 -25.75 12.12 -21.60
C THR A 149 -26.79 11.02 -21.49
N TYR A 150 -26.99 10.42 -20.31
CA TYR A 150 -28.07 9.47 -20.07
C TYR A 150 -29.45 10.10 -20.26
N GLU A 151 -29.73 11.25 -19.65
CA GLU A 151 -31.02 11.93 -19.78
C GLU A 151 -31.27 12.40 -21.23
N ALA A 152 -30.25 12.91 -21.92
CA ALA A 152 -30.35 13.30 -23.33
C ALA A 152 -30.65 12.09 -24.24
N THR A 153 -29.98 10.96 -23.99
CA THR A 153 -30.21 9.71 -24.74
C THR A 153 -31.57 9.12 -24.44
N LYS A 154 -32.00 9.16 -23.17
CA LYS A 154 -33.34 8.75 -22.74
C LYS A 154 -34.40 9.60 -23.44
N LEU A 155 -34.26 10.92 -23.47
CA LEU A 155 -35.20 11.80 -24.16
C LEU A 155 -35.32 11.50 -25.66
N ARG A 156 -34.24 11.00 -26.29
CA ARG A 156 -34.19 10.72 -27.72
C ARG A 156 -34.93 9.44 -28.11
N PHE A 157 -34.88 8.40 -27.29
CA PHE A 157 -35.32 7.06 -27.68
C PHE A 157 -36.36 6.45 -26.73
N TYR A 158 -36.39 6.86 -25.47
CA TYR A 158 -37.27 6.29 -24.45
C TYR A 158 -38.67 6.92 -24.50
N GLN A 159 -39.68 6.07 -24.62
CA GLN A 159 -41.09 6.40 -24.55
C GLN A 159 -41.71 5.74 -23.33
N GLU A 160 -42.27 6.55 -22.43
CA GLU A 160 -42.88 6.06 -21.19
C GLU A 160 -44.00 5.05 -21.46
N GLY A 161 -44.02 3.94 -20.72
CA GLY A 161 -45.02 2.89 -20.88
C GLY A 161 -44.85 1.98 -22.10
N LYS A 162 -43.77 2.13 -22.89
CA LYS A 162 -43.37 1.23 -23.98
C LYS A 162 -42.16 0.38 -23.57
N PHE A 163 -41.97 -0.75 -24.26
CA PHE A 163 -40.85 -1.66 -24.07
C PHE A 163 -39.90 -1.56 -25.27
N HIS A 164 -38.67 -1.15 -25.03
CA HIS A 164 -37.69 -0.78 -26.05
C HIS A 164 -36.70 -1.91 -26.27
N LEU A 165 -36.75 -2.52 -27.45
CA LEU A 165 -35.90 -3.63 -27.86
C LEU A 165 -34.93 -3.17 -28.93
N ALA A 166 -33.63 -3.21 -28.64
CA ALA A 166 -32.60 -2.91 -29.63
C ALA A 166 -32.08 -4.18 -30.31
N VAL A 167 -31.92 -4.14 -31.64
CA VAL A 167 -31.26 -5.18 -32.42
C VAL A 167 -29.88 -4.70 -32.79
N ALA A 168 -28.85 -5.34 -32.24
CA ALA A 168 -27.46 -5.01 -32.45
C ALA A 168 -26.69 -6.18 -33.07
N GLY A 169 -25.68 -5.87 -33.87
CA GLY A 169 -24.85 -6.86 -34.58
C GLY A 169 -24.17 -6.24 -35.79
N ILE A 170 -23.25 -6.97 -36.39
CA ILE A 170 -22.47 -6.49 -37.54
C ILE A 170 -23.38 -6.12 -38.72
N SER A 171 -22.91 -5.24 -39.61
CA SER A 171 -23.61 -4.96 -40.86
C SER A 171 -23.81 -6.22 -41.72
N GLY A 172 -24.93 -6.30 -42.46
CA GLY A 172 -25.24 -7.44 -43.32
C GLY A 172 -25.73 -8.72 -42.62
N THR A 173 -25.87 -8.72 -41.29
CA THR A 173 -26.46 -9.86 -40.55
C THR A 173 -27.98 -9.96 -40.69
N GLY A 174 -28.64 -8.93 -41.24
CA GLY A 174 -30.10 -8.92 -41.45
C GLY A 174 -30.91 -8.33 -40.29
N LYS A 175 -30.37 -7.32 -39.59
CA LYS A 175 -31.03 -6.64 -38.47
C LYS A 175 -32.38 -6.03 -38.87
N SER A 176 -32.39 -5.21 -39.93
CA SER A 176 -33.62 -4.61 -40.47
C SER A 176 -34.65 -5.68 -40.86
N SER A 177 -34.23 -6.73 -41.57
CA SER A 177 -35.11 -7.84 -41.96
C SER A 177 -35.68 -8.59 -40.73
N LEU A 178 -34.89 -8.74 -39.67
CA LEU A 178 -35.37 -9.36 -38.43
C LEU A 178 -36.41 -8.47 -37.73
N ILE A 179 -36.20 -7.15 -37.71
CA ILE A 179 -37.18 -6.18 -37.17
C ILE A 179 -38.49 -6.25 -37.95
N ASN A 180 -38.42 -6.31 -39.28
CA ASN A 180 -39.60 -6.47 -40.12
C ASN A 180 -40.35 -7.77 -39.81
N ALA A 181 -39.62 -8.89 -39.69
CA ALA A 181 -40.20 -10.17 -39.33
C ALA A 181 -40.90 -10.16 -37.96
N PHE A 182 -40.30 -9.54 -36.94
CA PHE A 182 -40.93 -9.37 -35.62
C PHE A 182 -42.19 -8.50 -35.65
N ARG A 183 -42.28 -7.57 -36.62
CA ARG A 183 -43.45 -6.73 -36.86
C ARG A 183 -44.48 -7.38 -37.78
N GLY A 184 -44.21 -8.58 -38.31
CA GLY A 184 -45.08 -9.27 -39.27
C GLY A 184 -45.14 -8.59 -40.65
N ILE A 185 -44.14 -7.78 -40.98
CA ILE A 185 -44.05 -6.97 -42.21
C ILE A 185 -43.00 -7.58 -43.14
N TRP A 186 -43.24 -7.59 -44.45
CA TRP A 186 -42.25 -8.00 -45.44
C TRP A 186 -41.35 -6.84 -45.85
N ASP A 187 -40.14 -7.12 -46.31
CA ASP A 187 -39.13 -6.09 -46.58
C ASP A 187 -39.55 -5.06 -47.67
N ASP A 188 -40.47 -5.43 -48.56
CA ASP A 188 -41.00 -4.58 -49.63
C ASP A 188 -42.29 -3.83 -49.24
N ASP A 189 -42.81 -4.06 -48.03
CA ASP A 189 -44.05 -3.44 -47.56
C ASP A 189 -43.82 -1.98 -47.11
N GLU A 190 -44.88 -1.16 -47.17
CA GLU A 190 -44.82 0.21 -46.70
C GLU A 190 -44.55 0.28 -45.19
N GLY A 191 -43.54 1.07 -44.79
CA GLY A 191 -43.12 1.19 -43.39
C GLY A 191 -42.20 0.06 -42.89
N ALA A 192 -41.70 -0.79 -43.79
CA ALA A 192 -40.61 -1.71 -43.51
C ALA A 192 -39.29 -0.97 -43.24
N ALA A 193 -38.48 -1.54 -42.35
CA ALA A 193 -37.09 -1.12 -42.15
C ALA A 193 -36.30 -1.44 -43.42
N MET A 194 -35.58 -0.46 -43.96
CA MET A 194 -34.79 -0.63 -45.18
C MET A 194 -33.69 -1.68 -44.99
N THR A 195 -33.60 -2.61 -45.94
CA THR A 195 -32.74 -3.81 -45.86
C THR A 195 -31.50 -3.75 -46.77
N ASP A 196 -31.15 -2.58 -47.30
CA ASP A 196 -30.04 -2.40 -48.23
C ASP A 196 -28.70 -2.97 -47.70
N ILE A 197 -27.92 -3.54 -48.62
CA ILE A 197 -26.66 -4.26 -48.33
C ILE A 197 -25.55 -3.32 -47.84
N VAL A 198 -25.63 -2.03 -48.20
CA VAL A 198 -24.70 -0.98 -47.77
C VAL A 198 -25.15 -0.47 -46.40
N GLU A 199 -24.22 -0.18 -45.49
CA GLU A 199 -24.50 0.43 -44.18
C GLU A 199 -25.35 1.70 -44.35
N SER A 200 -26.67 1.55 -44.32
CA SER A 200 -27.62 2.63 -44.63
C SER A 200 -28.03 3.38 -43.37
N THR A 201 -27.79 2.78 -42.20
CA THR A 201 -28.23 3.29 -40.91
C THR A 201 -27.01 3.83 -40.15
N SER A 202 -26.71 5.12 -40.26
CA SER A 202 -25.71 5.80 -39.41
C SER A 202 -26.27 6.23 -38.05
N VAL A 203 -27.59 6.07 -37.85
CA VAL A 203 -28.34 6.55 -36.69
C VAL A 203 -29.34 5.50 -36.24
N VAL A 204 -29.38 5.21 -34.94
CA VAL A 204 -30.39 4.31 -34.34
C VAL A 204 -31.80 4.75 -34.74
N THR A 205 -32.57 3.84 -35.32
CA THR A 205 -33.90 4.13 -35.88
C THR A 205 -34.98 3.29 -35.20
N SER A 206 -36.08 3.92 -34.78
CA SER A 206 -37.19 3.27 -34.08
C SER A 206 -38.28 2.80 -35.04
N TYR A 207 -38.79 1.59 -34.83
CA TYR A 207 -39.88 0.96 -35.54
C TYR A 207 -40.91 0.44 -34.52
N PRO A 208 -41.97 1.21 -34.24
CA PRO A 208 -43.06 0.76 -33.39
C PRO A 208 -43.75 -0.48 -33.97
N ASP A 209 -44.31 -1.29 -33.08
CA ASP A 209 -45.17 -2.41 -33.49
C ASP A 209 -46.38 -1.90 -34.29
N PRO A 210 -46.78 -2.59 -35.38
CA PRO A 210 -47.95 -2.20 -36.15
C PRO A 210 -49.26 -2.33 -35.37
N ASP A 211 -49.33 -3.25 -34.40
CA ASP A 211 -50.48 -3.38 -33.51
C ASP A 211 -50.34 -2.41 -32.33
N PRO A 212 -51.25 -1.42 -32.17
CA PRO A 212 -51.24 -0.49 -31.05
C PRO A 212 -51.35 -1.17 -29.67
N ALA A 213 -51.91 -2.38 -29.60
CA ALA A 213 -52.01 -3.16 -28.38
C ALA A 213 -50.64 -3.66 -27.89
N ASN A 214 -49.69 -3.87 -28.80
CA ASN A 214 -48.34 -4.27 -28.47
C ASN A 214 -47.52 -3.04 -28.03
N PRO A 215 -47.02 -3.01 -26.79
CA PRO A 215 -46.26 -1.86 -26.30
C PRO A 215 -44.79 -1.89 -26.75
N LEU A 216 -44.44 -2.69 -27.77
CA LEU A 216 -43.07 -2.88 -28.21
C LEU A 216 -42.63 -1.79 -29.18
N ILE A 217 -41.39 -1.33 -29.02
CA ILE A 217 -40.70 -0.52 -30.01
C ILE A 217 -39.38 -1.19 -30.32
N TRP A 218 -39.19 -1.52 -31.59
CA TRP A 218 -37.98 -2.14 -32.11
C TRP A 218 -37.00 -1.06 -32.55
N PHE A 219 -35.72 -1.22 -32.25
CA PHE A 219 -34.69 -0.27 -32.64
C PHE A 219 -33.64 -0.97 -33.49
N ASP A 220 -33.44 -0.48 -34.71
CA ASP A 220 -32.33 -0.89 -35.55
C ASP A 220 -31.09 -0.08 -35.14
N VAL A 221 -30.10 -0.79 -34.60
CA VAL A 221 -28.84 -0.18 -34.18
C VAL A 221 -27.87 -0.29 -35.34
N PRO A 222 -27.21 0.81 -35.78
CA PRO A 222 -26.17 0.80 -36.79
C PRO A 222 -25.21 -0.35 -36.60
N GLY A 223 -24.86 -1.07 -37.66
CA GLY A 223 -23.85 -2.12 -37.53
C GLY A 223 -22.54 -1.53 -37.02
N SER A 224 -21.86 -2.23 -36.11
CA SER A 224 -20.46 -1.90 -35.80
C SER A 224 -19.64 -2.25 -37.04
N GLY A 225 -19.43 -1.28 -37.93
CA GLY A 225 -18.56 -1.44 -39.09
C GLY A 225 -17.16 -1.87 -38.67
N THR A 226 -16.30 -2.22 -39.63
CA THR A 226 -14.90 -2.63 -39.40
C THR A 226 -13.99 -1.49 -38.92
N LEU A 227 -14.56 -0.49 -38.24
CA LEU A 227 -13.86 0.68 -37.72
C LEU A 227 -13.56 0.47 -36.24
N ALA A 228 -12.30 0.70 -35.91
CA ALA A 228 -11.65 0.46 -34.62
C ALA A 228 -12.18 1.35 -33.47
N CYS A 229 -13.48 1.35 -33.23
CA CYS A 229 -14.06 1.91 -32.02
C CYS A 229 -13.82 0.92 -30.89
N SER A 230 -13.18 1.37 -29.81
CA SER A 230 -13.07 0.56 -28.60
C SER A 230 -14.45 0.12 -28.14
N ASP A 231 -14.63 -1.18 -27.93
CA ASP A 231 -15.81 -1.91 -27.43
C ASP A 231 -16.78 -1.16 -26.50
N TRP A 232 -16.25 -0.32 -25.60
CA TRP A 232 -17.01 0.51 -24.66
C TRP A 232 -17.68 1.72 -25.30
N THR A 233 -17.00 2.33 -26.28
CA THR A 233 -17.43 3.55 -26.97
C THR A 233 -18.68 3.28 -27.79
N TYR A 234 -18.70 2.19 -28.56
CA TYR A 234 -19.88 1.83 -29.36
C TYR A 234 -21.14 1.63 -28.49
N PHE A 235 -21.03 0.92 -27.37
CA PHE A 235 -22.17 0.66 -26.48
C PHE A 235 -22.77 1.94 -25.91
N ASN A 236 -21.93 2.92 -25.53
CA ASN A 236 -22.39 4.18 -24.96
C ASN A 236 -22.83 5.19 -26.03
N ASP A 237 -22.10 5.30 -27.15
CA ASP A 237 -22.39 6.23 -28.23
C ASP A 237 -23.73 5.92 -28.91
N GLN A 238 -24.05 4.63 -29.07
CA GLN A 238 -25.34 4.19 -29.58
C GLN A 238 -26.44 4.18 -28.51
N GLY A 239 -26.10 4.53 -27.26
CA GLY A 239 -27.08 4.59 -26.18
C GLY A 239 -27.64 3.23 -25.79
N LEU A 240 -26.90 2.13 -25.95
CA LEU A 240 -27.47 0.79 -25.70
C LEU A 240 -27.95 0.58 -24.26
N TYR A 241 -27.43 1.35 -23.31
CA TYR A 241 -27.78 1.28 -21.89
C TYR A 241 -29.22 1.73 -21.54
N ILE A 242 -29.93 2.40 -22.45
CA ILE A 242 -31.32 2.85 -22.20
C ILE A 242 -32.39 1.83 -22.60
N PHE A 243 -32.04 0.80 -23.36
CA PHE A 243 -33.00 -0.19 -23.84
C PHE A 243 -33.39 -1.19 -22.75
N ASP A 244 -34.61 -1.72 -22.86
CA ASP A 244 -35.15 -2.67 -21.89
C ASP A 244 -34.58 -4.07 -22.06
N ALA A 245 -34.25 -4.44 -23.30
CA ALA A 245 -33.51 -5.64 -23.67
C ALA A 245 -32.83 -5.46 -25.03
N ILE A 246 -31.82 -6.30 -25.31
CA ILE A 246 -31.02 -6.22 -26.54
C ILE A 246 -30.97 -7.59 -27.22
N ILE A 247 -31.27 -7.63 -28.51
CA ILE A 247 -31.05 -8.80 -29.37
C ILE A 247 -29.66 -8.66 -30.02
N ILE A 248 -28.80 -9.64 -29.78
CA ILE A 248 -27.48 -9.75 -30.40
C ILE A 248 -27.60 -10.68 -31.60
N LEU A 249 -27.65 -10.09 -32.79
CA LEU A 249 -27.83 -10.79 -34.05
C LEU A 249 -26.49 -11.06 -34.74
N PHE A 250 -26.21 -12.35 -34.97
CA PHE A 250 -25.05 -12.79 -35.75
C PHE A 250 -25.47 -13.78 -36.84
N ASN A 251 -24.63 -13.92 -37.87
CA ASN A 251 -24.86 -14.87 -38.96
C ASN A 251 -23.83 -16.01 -38.94
N ASP A 252 -22.58 -15.73 -39.35
CA ASP A 252 -21.57 -16.77 -39.53
C ASP A 252 -20.71 -17.02 -38.30
N ARG A 253 -20.27 -15.95 -37.64
CA ARG A 253 -19.33 -16.02 -36.52
C ARG A 253 -19.72 -15.03 -35.44
N PHE A 254 -19.50 -15.44 -34.20
CA PHE A 254 -19.56 -14.57 -33.05
C PHE A 254 -18.30 -13.72 -33.00
N THR A 255 -18.43 -12.41 -32.91
CA THR A 255 -17.29 -11.47 -33.01
C THR A 255 -16.92 -10.85 -31.68
N ALA A 256 -15.75 -10.20 -31.63
CA ALA A 256 -15.31 -9.47 -30.44
C ALA A 256 -16.32 -8.37 -30.05
N THR A 257 -16.94 -7.72 -31.04
CA THR A 257 -17.96 -6.70 -30.80
C THR A 257 -19.22 -7.29 -30.15
N ASP A 258 -19.70 -8.44 -30.61
CA ASP A 258 -20.87 -9.11 -30.02
C ASP A 258 -20.60 -9.46 -28.54
N ILE A 259 -19.40 -9.97 -28.25
CA ILE A 259 -18.93 -10.28 -26.89
C ILE A 259 -18.86 -9.01 -26.04
N ALA A 260 -18.32 -7.92 -26.59
CA ALA A 260 -18.22 -6.64 -25.89
C ALA A 260 -19.58 -6.08 -25.50
N ILE A 261 -20.55 -6.12 -26.43
CA ILE A 261 -21.93 -5.71 -26.15
C ILE A 261 -22.49 -6.58 -25.03
N LEU A 262 -22.35 -7.91 -25.10
CA LEU A 262 -22.81 -8.82 -24.03
C LEU A 262 -22.18 -8.51 -22.66
N LYS A 263 -20.87 -8.22 -22.60
CA LYS A 263 -20.19 -7.83 -21.35
C LYS A 263 -20.77 -6.54 -20.78
N ASN A 264 -21.02 -5.55 -21.63
CA ASN A 264 -21.61 -4.29 -21.19
C ASN A 264 -23.06 -4.49 -20.75
N CYS A 265 -23.88 -5.25 -21.49
CA CYS A 265 -25.24 -5.60 -21.06
C CYS A 265 -25.24 -6.26 -19.68
N ALA A 266 -24.32 -7.20 -19.41
CA ALA A 266 -24.19 -7.83 -18.10
C ALA A 266 -23.82 -6.82 -16.99
N ARG A 267 -22.99 -5.81 -17.28
CA ARG A 267 -22.66 -4.73 -16.33
C ARG A 267 -23.86 -3.84 -16.01
N TYR A 268 -24.69 -3.55 -17.01
CA TYR A 268 -25.89 -2.72 -16.86
C TYR A 268 -27.16 -3.52 -16.48
N ASN A 269 -27.03 -4.83 -16.26
CA ASN A 269 -28.14 -5.75 -15.98
C ASN A 269 -29.25 -5.71 -17.05
N ILE A 270 -28.85 -5.53 -18.31
CA ILE A 270 -29.74 -5.51 -19.47
C ILE A 270 -29.84 -6.94 -20.02
N PRO A 271 -31.05 -7.50 -20.15
CA PRO A 271 -31.26 -8.82 -20.73
C PRO A 271 -30.85 -8.85 -22.19
N THR A 272 -30.31 -9.98 -22.60
CA THR A 272 -29.86 -10.21 -23.96
C THR A 272 -30.40 -11.49 -24.55
N TYR A 273 -30.77 -11.44 -25.83
CA TYR A 273 -31.13 -12.61 -26.61
C TYR A 273 -30.08 -12.82 -27.71
N ILE A 274 -29.44 -13.98 -27.72
CA ILE A 274 -28.45 -14.31 -28.74
C ILE A 274 -29.18 -14.99 -29.90
N VAL A 275 -29.23 -14.33 -31.06
CA VAL A 275 -30.02 -14.79 -32.20
C VAL A 275 -29.11 -15.03 -33.40
N ARG A 276 -29.25 -16.20 -34.02
CA ARG A 276 -28.55 -16.55 -35.26
C ARG A 276 -29.50 -16.45 -36.46
N SER A 277 -29.27 -15.45 -37.29
CA SER A 277 -30.00 -15.23 -38.55
C SER A 277 -29.66 -16.28 -39.61
N LYS A 278 -30.50 -16.38 -40.65
CA LYS A 278 -30.23 -17.16 -41.88
C LYS A 278 -29.95 -18.64 -41.62
N SER A 279 -30.54 -19.17 -40.55
CA SER A 279 -30.27 -20.54 -40.10
C SER A 279 -30.80 -21.59 -41.07
N ASP A 280 -31.91 -21.30 -41.74
CA ASP A 280 -32.47 -22.03 -42.87
C ASP A 280 -31.43 -22.25 -44.00
N ILE A 281 -30.73 -21.19 -44.43
CA ILE A 281 -29.72 -21.27 -45.49
C ILE A 281 -28.56 -22.21 -45.09
N HIS A 282 -28.13 -22.13 -43.83
CA HIS A 282 -27.06 -22.99 -43.32
C HIS A 282 -27.48 -24.46 -43.23
N ILE A 283 -28.72 -24.72 -42.80
CA ILE A 283 -29.27 -26.08 -42.75
C ILE A 283 -29.43 -26.65 -44.16
N ASP A 284 -29.94 -25.86 -45.10
CA ASP A 284 -30.05 -26.24 -46.51
C ASP A 284 -28.69 -26.62 -47.13
N ASN A 285 -27.64 -25.90 -46.77
CA ASN A 285 -26.28 -26.23 -47.21
C ASN A 285 -25.81 -27.58 -46.64
N ILE A 286 -26.16 -27.92 -45.40
CA ILE A 286 -25.86 -29.23 -44.78
C ILE A 286 -26.69 -30.33 -45.46
N ILE A 287 -27.97 -30.09 -45.71
CA ILE A 287 -28.86 -31.02 -46.43
C ILE A 287 -28.29 -31.32 -47.81
N LYS A 288 -27.92 -30.29 -48.59
CA LYS A 288 -27.32 -30.44 -49.93
C LYS A 288 -26.03 -31.26 -49.88
N LYS A 289 -25.18 -31.04 -48.87
CA LYS A 289 -23.95 -31.81 -48.67
C LYS A 289 -24.25 -33.28 -48.37
N LYS A 290 -25.09 -33.57 -47.37
CA LYS A 290 -25.45 -34.94 -46.97
C LYS A 290 -26.17 -35.71 -48.08
N THR A 291 -27.03 -35.04 -48.83
CA THR A 291 -27.74 -35.63 -49.98
C THR A 291 -26.76 -36.08 -51.07
N ARG A 292 -25.71 -35.28 -51.34
CA ARG A 292 -24.65 -35.66 -52.29
C ARG A 292 -23.85 -36.86 -51.80
N GLU A 293 -23.60 -36.97 -50.49
CA GLU A 293 -22.84 -38.07 -49.88
C GLU A 293 -23.64 -39.39 -49.82
N ALA A 294 -24.95 -39.31 -49.51
CA ALA A 294 -25.82 -40.48 -49.35
C ALA A 294 -26.32 -41.08 -50.69
N GLY A 295 -26.30 -40.31 -51.78
CA GLY A 295 -26.71 -40.77 -53.11
C GLY A 295 -28.20 -41.10 -53.23
N ALA A 296 -28.59 -41.88 -54.26
CA ALA A 296 -29.99 -42.10 -54.64
C ALA A 296 -30.87 -42.86 -53.62
N LYS A 297 -30.29 -43.41 -52.54
CA LYS A 297 -31.00 -44.17 -51.50
C LYS A 297 -31.29 -43.35 -50.24
N ALA A 298 -31.01 -42.05 -50.26
CA ALA A 298 -31.11 -41.23 -49.08
C ALA A 298 -32.58 -40.93 -48.72
N ASN A 299 -32.94 -41.11 -47.45
CA ASN A 299 -34.23 -40.71 -46.93
C ASN A 299 -34.23 -39.19 -46.63
N PRO A 300 -35.02 -38.36 -47.33
CA PRO A 300 -34.99 -36.91 -47.16
C PRO A 300 -35.33 -36.45 -45.74
N ALA A 301 -36.25 -37.16 -45.06
CA ALA A 301 -36.67 -36.81 -43.69
C ALA A 301 -35.56 -37.06 -42.66
N GLU A 302 -34.78 -38.13 -42.85
CA GLU A 302 -33.64 -38.46 -41.99
C GLU A 302 -32.50 -37.47 -42.19
N ILE A 303 -32.18 -37.12 -43.45
CA ILE A 303 -31.19 -36.09 -43.77
C ILE A 303 -31.56 -34.75 -43.14
N LEU A 304 -32.83 -34.35 -43.21
CA LEU A 304 -33.31 -33.11 -42.61
C LEU A 304 -33.13 -33.12 -41.08
N SER A 305 -33.56 -34.20 -40.42
CA SER A 305 -33.42 -34.36 -38.97
C SER A 305 -31.96 -34.32 -38.51
N ASP A 306 -31.07 -35.00 -39.25
CA ASP A 306 -29.65 -35.03 -38.95
C ASP A 306 -28.96 -33.69 -39.22
N ALA A 307 -29.31 -33.03 -40.33
CA ALA A 307 -28.79 -31.70 -40.66
C ALA A 307 -29.18 -30.67 -39.60
N TYR A 308 -30.44 -30.70 -39.16
CA TYR A 308 -30.95 -29.83 -38.09
C TYR A 308 -30.21 -30.05 -36.77
N LYS A 309 -30.07 -31.31 -36.33
CA LYS A 309 -29.35 -31.66 -35.09
C LYS A 309 -27.88 -31.28 -35.15
N GLU A 310 -27.20 -31.57 -36.26
CA GLU A 310 -25.80 -31.21 -36.47
C GLU A 310 -25.62 -29.68 -36.42
N TYR A 311 -26.48 -28.94 -37.11
CA TYR A 311 -26.46 -27.49 -37.14
C TYR A 311 -26.62 -26.87 -35.75
N LEU A 312 -27.67 -27.27 -35.02
CA LEU A 312 -27.93 -26.71 -33.69
C LEU A 312 -26.81 -27.04 -32.70
N THR A 313 -26.37 -28.30 -32.66
CA THR A 313 -25.29 -28.74 -31.76
C THR A 313 -24.01 -27.96 -32.02
N ARG A 314 -23.60 -27.85 -33.30
CA ARG A 314 -22.39 -27.13 -33.68
C ARG A 314 -22.47 -25.65 -33.36
N THR A 315 -23.64 -25.03 -33.59
CA THR A 315 -23.84 -23.60 -33.34
C THR A 315 -23.86 -23.28 -31.86
N GLN A 316 -24.62 -24.05 -31.07
CA GLN A 316 -24.69 -23.87 -29.62
C GLN A 316 -23.32 -24.06 -28.97
N GLU A 317 -22.58 -25.08 -29.37
CA GLU A 317 -21.23 -25.32 -28.86
C GLU A 317 -20.27 -24.19 -29.24
N SER A 318 -20.35 -23.69 -30.48
CA SER A 318 -19.55 -22.54 -30.91
C SER A 318 -19.84 -21.29 -30.07
N VAL A 319 -21.11 -20.97 -29.83
CA VAL A 319 -21.49 -19.84 -28.97
C VAL A 319 -21.00 -20.06 -27.55
N ARG A 320 -21.25 -21.24 -26.97
CA ARG A 320 -20.81 -21.59 -25.61
C ARG A 320 -19.30 -21.41 -25.42
N LEU A 321 -18.49 -21.91 -26.35
CA LEU A 321 -17.04 -21.76 -26.32
C LEU A 321 -16.61 -20.30 -26.45
N ASN A 322 -17.26 -19.51 -27.30
CA ASN A 322 -16.96 -18.08 -27.43
C ASN A 322 -17.32 -17.30 -26.17
N LEU A 323 -18.40 -17.64 -25.47
CA LEU A 323 -18.77 -17.02 -24.19
C LEU A 323 -17.77 -17.37 -23.07
N MET A 324 -17.31 -18.62 -23.01
CA MET A 324 -16.41 -19.12 -21.96
C MET A 324 -14.95 -18.68 -22.09
N LYS A 325 -14.47 -18.40 -23.30
CA LYS A 325 -13.08 -17.96 -23.55
C LYS A 325 -12.77 -16.55 -23.03
N ASN A 326 -13.78 -15.84 -22.52
CA ASN A 326 -13.63 -14.48 -22.01
C ASN A 326 -13.14 -14.46 -20.58
N ASP A 327 -12.45 -13.37 -20.21
CA ASP A 327 -12.12 -13.04 -18.82
C ASP A 327 -12.86 -11.75 -18.39
N PRO A 328 -13.72 -11.79 -17.35
CA PRO A 328 -14.30 -13.01 -16.77
C PRO A 328 -15.22 -13.74 -17.78
N PRO A 329 -15.47 -15.05 -17.62
CA PRO A 329 -16.37 -15.80 -18.48
C PRO A 329 -17.79 -15.23 -18.45
N ILE A 330 -18.41 -15.09 -19.62
CA ILE A 330 -19.81 -14.66 -19.72
C ILE A 330 -20.69 -15.85 -19.38
N LYS A 331 -21.72 -15.63 -18.53
CA LYS A 331 -22.71 -16.66 -18.18
C LYS A 331 -23.27 -17.29 -19.45
N SER A 332 -23.36 -18.62 -19.47
CA SER A 332 -23.97 -19.34 -20.59
C SER A 332 -25.40 -18.86 -20.82
N GLN A 333 -25.73 -18.53 -22.06
CA GLN A 333 -27.05 -18.03 -22.47
C GLN A 333 -27.59 -18.90 -23.61
N LYS A 334 -28.92 -18.95 -23.72
CA LYS A 334 -29.60 -19.64 -24.80
C LYS A 334 -29.36 -18.91 -26.12
N MET A 335 -29.17 -19.68 -27.19
CA MET A 335 -29.08 -19.17 -28.56
C MET A 335 -30.31 -19.62 -29.35
N TYR A 336 -30.89 -18.69 -30.11
CA TYR A 336 -32.08 -18.92 -30.93
C TYR A 336 -31.66 -18.90 -32.41
N ALA A 337 -31.81 -20.03 -33.08
CA ALA A 337 -31.67 -20.11 -34.52
C ALA A 337 -32.99 -19.71 -35.18
N VAL A 338 -32.95 -18.75 -36.11
CA VAL A 338 -34.15 -18.24 -36.77
C VAL A 338 -33.97 -18.09 -38.28
N SER A 339 -35.08 -18.26 -38.99
CA SER A 339 -35.32 -17.81 -40.36
C SER A 339 -36.24 -16.59 -40.37
N ARG A 340 -35.95 -15.64 -41.25
CA ARG A 340 -36.75 -14.41 -41.43
C ARG A 340 -38.18 -14.75 -41.87
N ASP A 341 -38.33 -15.67 -42.82
CA ASP A 341 -39.64 -16.01 -43.40
C ASP A 341 -40.51 -16.76 -42.40
N THR A 342 -39.94 -17.79 -41.76
CA THR A 342 -40.62 -18.56 -40.71
C THR A 342 -41.06 -17.65 -39.56
N LEU A 343 -40.20 -16.71 -39.12
CA LEU A 343 -40.54 -15.80 -38.03
C LEU A 343 -41.70 -14.87 -38.42
N THR A 344 -41.69 -14.35 -39.64
CA THR A 344 -42.76 -13.49 -40.15
C THR A 344 -44.10 -14.23 -40.15
N MET A 345 -44.12 -15.48 -40.60
CA MET A 345 -45.33 -16.30 -40.59
C MET A 345 -45.81 -16.66 -39.18
N VAL A 346 -44.88 -16.94 -38.26
CA VAL A 346 -45.20 -17.18 -36.84
C VAL A 346 -45.85 -15.94 -36.22
N VAL A 347 -45.34 -14.74 -36.51
CA VAL A 347 -45.91 -13.47 -36.01
C VAL A 347 -47.27 -13.17 -36.62
N ARG A 348 -47.46 -13.48 -37.91
CA ARG A 348 -48.75 -13.31 -38.61
C ARG A 348 -49.78 -14.40 -38.32
N GLU A 349 -49.43 -15.39 -37.50
CA GLU A 349 -50.26 -16.58 -37.21
C GLU A 349 -50.69 -17.34 -38.49
N GLU A 350 -49.84 -17.34 -39.51
CA GLU A 350 -50.09 -18.01 -40.78
C GLU A 350 -49.70 -19.50 -40.75
N PRO A 351 -50.33 -20.37 -41.57
CA PRO A 351 -50.02 -21.80 -41.61
C PRO A 351 -48.56 -22.07 -42.04
N LEU A 352 -47.79 -22.76 -41.21
CA LEU A 352 -46.36 -23.07 -41.44
C LEU A 352 -46.15 -24.32 -42.31
N GLU A 353 -47.06 -24.61 -43.23
CA GLU A 353 -47.02 -25.84 -44.03
C GLU A 353 -45.76 -25.90 -44.90
N GLY A 354 -44.97 -26.98 -44.73
CA GLY A 354 -43.74 -27.21 -45.48
C GLY A 354 -42.55 -26.33 -45.06
N MET A 355 -42.69 -25.50 -44.03
CA MET A 355 -41.60 -24.67 -43.51
C MET A 355 -40.81 -25.36 -42.41
N LEU A 356 -39.52 -25.04 -42.36
CA LEU A 356 -38.66 -25.47 -41.27
C LEU A 356 -38.81 -24.49 -40.09
N VAL A 357 -39.45 -24.97 -39.01
CA VAL A 357 -39.58 -24.23 -37.76
C VAL A 357 -38.39 -24.56 -36.86
N LEU A 358 -37.68 -23.52 -36.44
CA LEU A 358 -36.50 -23.57 -35.59
C LEU A 358 -36.88 -23.08 -34.18
N ASN A 359 -36.33 -21.94 -33.74
CA ASN A 359 -36.60 -21.34 -32.44
C ASN A 359 -37.46 -20.07 -32.52
N GLU A 360 -38.14 -19.80 -33.64
CA GLU A 360 -38.92 -18.58 -33.86
C GLU A 360 -40.04 -18.41 -32.83
N SER A 361 -40.86 -19.44 -32.63
CA SER A 361 -41.96 -19.40 -31.66
C SER A 361 -41.47 -19.28 -30.22
N GLU A 362 -40.30 -19.87 -29.90
CA GLU A 362 -39.70 -19.76 -28.57
C GLU A 362 -39.13 -18.36 -28.34
N LEU A 363 -38.41 -17.81 -29.32
CA LEU A 363 -37.83 -16.47 -29.25
C LEU A 363 -38.92 -15.40 -29.07
N LEU A 364 -39.98 -15.47 -29.88
CA LEU A 364 -41.11 -14.55 -29.79
C LEU A 364 -41.79 -14.64 -28.42
N ARG A 365 -42.04 -15.86 -27.92
CA ARG A 365 -42.62 -16.08 -26.60
C ARG A 365 -41.76 -15.50 -25.48
N ASP A 366 -40.46 -15.79 -25.50
CA ASP A 366 -39.52 -15.34 -24.46
C ASP A 366 -39.44 -13.81 -24.43
N ILE A 367 -39.34 -13.16 -25.60
CA ILE A 367 -39.33 -11.69 -25.72
C ILE A 367 -40.64 -11.09 -25.24
N LEU A 368 -41.79 -11.62 -25.67
CA LEU A 368 -43.10 -11.10 -25.26
C LEU A 368 -43.30 -11.26 -23.76
N GLN A 369 -43.02 -12.44 -23.21
CA GLN A 369 -43.18 -12.71 -21.79
C GLN A 369 -42.30 -11.80 -20.92
N ASP A 370 -41.04 -11.59 -21.31
CA ASP A 370 -40.15 -10.65 -20.62
C ASP A 370 -40.62 -9.20 -20.76
N GLY A 371 -41.08 -8.81 -21.96
CA GLY A 371 -41.63 -7.49 -22.23
C GLY A 371 -42.83 -7.15 -21.35
N TYR A 372 -43.79 -8.07 -21.26
CA TYR A 372 -44.97 -7.91 -20.41
C TYR A 372 -44.60 -7.91 -18.92
N SER A 373 -43.79 -8.86 -18.46
CA SER A 373 -43.43 -9.00 -17.03
C SER A 373 -42.70 -7.76 -16.50
N ARG A 374 -41.75 -7.22 -17.27
CA ARG A 374 -40.94 -6.05 -16.88
C ARG A 374 -41.73 -4.74 -16.95
N ARG A 375 -42.71 -4.65 -17.85
CA ARG A 375 -43.64 -3.51 -17.86
C ARG A 375 -44.45 -3.45 -16.57
N PHE A 376 -44.92 -4.59 -16.07
CA PHE A 376 -45.61 -4.64 -14.78
C PHE A 376 -44.70 -4.18 -13.64
N GLU A 377 -43.47 -4.71 -13.53
CA GLU A 377 -42.52 -4.30 -12.49
C GLU A 377 -42.18 -2.80 -12.53
N LYS A 378 -41.92 -2.23 -13.72
CA LYS A 378 -41.66 -0.79 -13.89
C LYS A 378 -42.88 0.07 -13.56
N SER A 379 -44.08 -0.39 -13.90
CA SER A 379 -45.33 0.27 -13.53
C SER A 379 -45.53 0.28 -12.01
N TYR A 380 -45.25 -0.83 -11.31
CA TYR A 380 -45.30 -0.89 -9.85
C TYR A 380 -44.23 -0.02 -9.19
N GLY A 381 -43.01 0.01 -9.71
CA GLY A 381 -41.94 0.88 -9.22
C GLY A 381 -42.30 2.36 -9.33
N THR A 382 -42.73 2.79 -10.53
CA THR A 382 -43.16 4.17 -10.80
C THR A 382 -44.37 4.57 -9.95
N MET A 383 -45.35 3.67 -9.81
CA MET A 383 -46.51 3.89 -8.96
C MET A 383 -46.14 3.91 -7.48
N SER A 384 -45.25 3.04 -7.01
CA SER A 384 -44.75 3.03 -5.63
C SER A 384 -43.96 4.29 -5.29
N ASP A 385 -43.17 4.80 -6.23
CA ASP A 385 -42.40 6.04 -6.06
C ASP A 385 -43.30 7.28 -6.12
N LEU A 386 -44.34 7.27 -6.96
CA LEU A 386 -45.38 8.29 -6.96
C LEU A 386 -46.16 8.30 -5.64
N ILE A 387 -46.57 7.13 -5.14
CA ILE A 387 -47.26 6.92 -3.86
C ILE A 387 -46.40 7.42 -2.68
N LYS A 388 -45.10 7.11 -2.68
CA LYS A 388 -44.14 7.64 -1.68
C LYS A 388 -43.99 9.17 -1.78
N LYS A 389 -43.98 9.73 -2.99
CA LYS A 389 -43.80 11.16 -3.24
C LYS A 389 -45.06 11.99 -2.91
N THR A 390 -46.26 11.42 -3.06
CA THR A 390 -47.53 12.07 -2.73
C THR A 390 -48.04 11.77 -1.32
N GLY A 391 -47.36 10.91 -0.56
CA GLY A 391 -47.76 10.56 0.81
C GLY A 391 -49.08 9.76 0.90
N MET A 392 -49.55 9.19 -0.21
CA MET A 392 -50.72 8.31 -0.20
C MET A 392 -50.31 6.95 0.39
N GLY A 393 -50.94 6.53 1.48
CA GLY A 393 -50.73 5.19 2.03
C GLY A 393 -51.22 4.11 1.07
N ILE A 394 -50.48 2.99 0.97
CA ILE A 394 -50.87 1.82 0.17
C ILE A 394 -52.18 1.26 0.75
N ILE A 395 -53.31 1.56 0.12
CA ILE A 395 -54.55 0.82 0.35
C ILE A 395 -54.39 -0.52 -0.38
N ARG A 396 -54.19 -1.60 0.38
CA ARG A 396 -54.31 -2.97 -0.11
C ARG A 396 -55.71 -3.13 -0.71
N PHE A 397 -55.79 -3.26 -2.03
CA PHE A 397 -57.00 -3.72 -2.72
C PHE A 397 -56.69 -5.05 -3.40
N ILE A 398 -56.68 -6.14 -2.61
CA ILE A 398 -56.88 -7.51 -3.11
C ILE A 398 -57.77 -8.23 -2.10
N ALA A 399 -59.07 -8.20 -2.37
CA ALA A 399 -60.06 -9.20 -2.00
C ALA A 399 -61.33 -8.95 -2.85
N SER A 400 -61.39 -9.62 -4.01
CA SER A 400 -62.60 -10.25 -4.58
C SER A 400 -62.30 -10.88 -5.93
#